data_AF-A0AAV9IHU6-F1
#
_entry.id   AF-A0AAV9IHU6-F1
#
_cell.length_a   1.000
_cell.length_b   1.000
_cell.length_c   1.000
_cell.angle_alpha   90.00
_cell.angle_beta   90.00
_cell.angle_gamma   90.00
#
_symmetry.space_group_name_H-M   'P 1'
#
loop_
_entity.id
_entity.type
_entity.pdbx_description
1 polymer ?
#
loop_
_entity_poly.entity_id
_entity_poly.type
_entity_poly.pdbx_seq_one_letter_code
_entity_poly.pdbx_strand_id
1 'polypeptide(L)' 'MDIVQNLSYPTTENIVDIVNKYADCCICLERFSIGDRLRIVPCRHCFHSCCIMLWLNRCNLCPLCKTDVWKSINIETHV' A
#
# COMPACT_ATOMS: atom_id res chain seq x y z
N MET A 1 7.93 -10.83 -16.17
CA MET A 1 6.94 -9.74 -15.97
C MET A 1 5.75 -10.39 -15.29
N ASP A 2 5.02 -9.69 -14.42
CA ASP A 2 3.91 -10.17 -13.57
C ASP A 2 4.32 -10.48 -12.11
N ILE A 3 4.30 -9.43 -11.28
CA ILE A 3 4.83 -9.38 -9.89
C ILE A 3 3.81 -9.75 -8.81
N VAL A 4 2.52 -9.85 -9.11
CA VAL A 4 1.49 -9.87 -8.07
C VAL A 4 0.37 -10.86 -8.36
N GLN A 5 0.49 -12.06 -7.77
CA GLN A 5 -0.62 -13.00 -7.65
C GLN A 5 -1.45 -12.68 -6.40
N ASN A 6 -2.74 -12.47 -6.62
CA ASN A 6 -3.85 -12.57 -5.66
C ASN A 6 -3.76 -11.75 -4.37
N LEU A 7 -4.23 -10.50 -4.43
CA LEU A 7 -4.74 -9.77 -3.26
C LEU A 7 -6.11 -9.18 -3.61
N SER A 8 -7.16 -9.82 -3.11
CA SER A 8 -8.56 -9.45 -3.29
C SER A 8 -8.91 -8.17 -2.53
N TYR A 9 -8.93 -7.02 -3.20
CA TYR A 9 -9.56 -5.79 -2.69
C TYR A 9 -10.45 -5.14 -3.76
N PRO A 10 -11.62 -4.61 -3.37
CA PRO A 10 -12.58 -4.01 -4.29
C PRO A 10 -12.18 -2.57 -4.62
N THR A 11 -11.29 -2.38 -5.59
CA THR A 11 -11.01 -1.08 -6.22
C THR A 11 -11.18 -1.17 -7.72
N THR A 12 -11.68 -0.10 -8.35
CA THR A 12 -11.81 0.03 -9.81
C THR A 12 -10.47 0.24 -10.53
N GLU A 13 -9.38 0.46 -9.79
CA GLU A 13 -8.00 0.57 -10.31
C GLU A 13 -7.32 -0.80 -10.31
N ASN A 14 -6.62 -1.11 -11.42
CA ASN A 14 -5.85 -2.34 -11.55
C ASN A 14 -4.69 -2.34 -10.54
N ILE A 15 -4.56 -3.41 -9.75
CA ILE A 15 -3.52 -3.57 -8.73
C ILE A 15 -2.12 -3.47 -9.35
N VAL A 16 -1.95 -3.94 -10.58
CA VAL A 16 -0.70 -3.82 -11.34
C VAL A 16 -0.31 -2.35 -11.51
N ASP A 17 -1.26 -1.45 -11.76
CA ASP A 17 -0.99 -0.02 -11.94
C ASP A 17 -0.65 0.66 -10.62
N ILE A 18 -1.29 0.28 -9.51
CA ILE A 18 -0.98 0.80 -8.18
C ILE A 18 0.44 0.38 -7.76
N VAL A 19 0.81 -0.88 -8.00
CA VAL A 19 2.15 -1.38 -7.71
C VAL A 19 3.16 -0.76 -8.66
N ASN A 20 2.86 -0.63 -9.96
CA ASN A 20 3.76 0.06 -10.91
C ASN A 20 3.95 1.55 -10.58
N LYS A 21 2.94 2.20 -9.97
CA LYS A 21 3.08 3.58 -9.47
C LYS A 21 4.12 3.69 -8.36
N TYR A 22 4.37 2.62 -7.61
CA TYR A 22 5.38 2.54 -6.56
C TYR A 22 6.35 1.38 -6.85
N ALA A 23 7.40 1.60 -7.63
CA ALA A 23 8.35 0.53 -7.96
C ALA A 23 9.13 -0.01 -6.75
N ASP A 24 9.26 0.81 -5.69
CA ASP A 24 10.09 0.55 -4.52
C ASP A 24 9.28 0.73 -3.22
N CYS A 25 9.60 -0.06 -2.20
CA CYS A 25 9.11 0.18 -0.86
C CYS A 25 9.85 1.36 -0.22
N CYS A 26 9.16 2.45 0.12
CA CYS A 26 9.83 3.61 0.72
C CYS A 26 10.34 3.41 2.16
N ILE A 27 10.05 2.26 2.78
CA ILE A 27 10.48 1.95 4.15
C ILE A 27 11.87 1.29 4.13
N CYS A 28 12.05 0.24 3.32
CA CYS A 28 13.34 -0.45 3.19
C CYS A 28 14.17 0.01 1.99
N LEU A 29 13.59 0.81 1.10
CA LEU A 29 14.20 1.32 -0.14
C LEU A 29 14.56 0.21 -1.16
N GLU A 30 13.89 -0.94 -1.08
CA GLU A 30 14.06 -2.05 -2.01
C GLU A 30 12.91 -2.14 -3.02
N ARG A 31 13.24 -2.63 -4.23
CA ARG A 31 12.29 -2.91 -5.32
C ARG A 31 11.31 -4.01 -4.94
N PHE A 32 10.07 -3.87 -5.36
CA PHE A 32 9.12 -4.97 -5.28
C PHE A 32 9.46 -6.06 -6.29
N SER A 33 9.42 -7.31 -5.83
CA SER A 33 9.79 -8.50 -6.60
C SER A 33 8.68 -9.56 -6.58
N ILE A 34 8.69 -10.45 -7.57
CA ILE A 34 7.73 -11.57 -7.64
C ILE A 34 7.85 -12.39 -6.35
N GLY A 35 6.70 -12.65 -5.71
CA GLY A 35 6.64 -13.41 -4.46
C GLY A 35 6.71 -12.56 -3.20
N ASP A 36 6.96 -11.25 -3.31
CA ASP A 36 6.86 -10.35 -2.19
C ASP A 36 5.43 -10.27 -1.66
N ARG A 37 5.30 -10.31 -0.34
CA ARG A 37 4.02 -10.04 0.32
C ARG A 37 3.86 -8.54 0.45
N LEU A 38 2.99 -7.96 -0.37
CA LEU A 38 2.69 -6.53 -0.35
C LEU A 38 1.43 -6.22 0.44
N ARG A 39 1.32 -4.99 0.92
CA ARG A 39 0.12 -4.48 1.60
C ARG A 39 -0.16 -3.07 1.12
N ILE A 40 -1.41 -2.86 0.70
CA ILE A 40 -1.95 -1.54 0.38
C ILE A 40 -2.71 -1.05 1.61
N VAL A 41 -2.38 0.15 2.09
CA VAL A 41 -3.08 0.80 3.21
C VAL A 41 -4.28 1.63 2.69
N PRO A 42 -5.22 2.10 3.54
CA PRO A 42 -6.43 2.79 3.07
C PRO A 42 -6.20 4.03 2.20
N CYS A 43 -5.07 4.73 2.37
CA CYS A 43 -4.66 5.83 1.49
C CYS A 43 -4.02 5.37 0.15
N ARG A 44 -4.19 4.09 -0.23
CA ARG A 44 -3.74 3.46 -1.48
C ARG A 44 -2.24 3.42 -1.74
N HIS A 45 -1.41 3.60 -0.72
CA HIS A 45 0.04 3.40 -0.82
C HIS A 45 0.41 1.94 -0.57
N CYS A 46 1.39 1.44 -1.32
CA CYS A 46 1.85 0.05 -1.27
C CYS A 46 3.20 -0.07 -0.55
N PHE A 47 3.36 -1.11 0.27
CA PHE A 47 4.59 -1.42 1.00
C PHE A 47 4.76 -2.94 1.10
N HIS A 48 5.97 -3.43 1.42
CA HIS A 48 6.10 -4.79 1.92
C HIS A 48 5.29 -4.94 3.21
N SER A 49 4.53 -6.04 3.31
CA SER A 49 3.70 -6.37 4.46
C SER A 49 4.46 -6.31 5.78
N CYS A 50 5.69 -6.84 5.80
CA CYS A 50 6.55 -6.81 6.99
C CYS A 50 6.95 -5.38 7.35
N CYS A 51 7.40 -4.59 6.37
CA CYS A 51 7.85 -3.22 6.57
C CYS A 51 6.75 -2.33 7.13
N ILE A 52 5.54 -2.36 6.55
CA ILE A 52 4.44 -1.54 7.05
C ILE A 52 3.97 -2.00 8.43
N MET A 53 3.98 -3.31 8.71
CA MET A 53 3.61 -3.81 10.04
C MET A 53 4.60 -3.35 11.12
N LEU A 54 5.91 -3.43 10.84
CA LEU A 54 6.94 -2.92 11.75
C LEU A 54 6.82 -1.41 11.99
N TRP A 55 6.49 -0.65 10.94
CA TRP A 55 6.24 0.78 11.05
C TRP A 55 5.02 1.10 11.94
N LEU A 56 3.91 0.38 11.73
CA LEU A 56 2.65 0.58 12.46
C LEU A 56 2.75 0.26 13.96
N ASN A 57 3.75 -0.52 14.39
CA ASN A 57 4.05 -0.71 15.81
C ASN A 57 4.56 0.57 16.50
N ARG A 58 5.02 1.56 15.73
CA ARG A 58 5.58 2.82 16.25
C ARG A 58 4.71 4.03 15.91
N CYS A 59 4.08 4.03 14.75
CA CYS A 59 3.29 5.16 14.26
C CYS A 59 2.18 4.66 13.33
N ASN A 60 0.94 5.11 13.56
CA ASN A 60 -0.22 4.73 12.74
C ASN A 60 -0.37 5.55 11.44
N LEU A 61 0.56 6.44 11.13
CA LEU A 61 0.50 7.28 9.93
C LEU A 61 1.23 6.61 8.76
N CYS A 62 0.66 6.75 7.56
CA CYS A 62 1.30 6.31 6.32
C CYS A 62 2.68 6.98 6.16
N PRO A 63 3.76 6.22 5.89
CA PRO A 63 5.09 6.78 5.70
C PRO A 63 5.18 7.87 4.61
N LEU A 64 4.38 7.72 3.54
CA LEU A 64 4.40 8.60 2.37
C LEU A 64 3.55 9.86 2.55
N CYS A 65 2.26 9.70 2.84
CA CYS A 65 1.31 10.84 2.85
C CYS A 65 0.86 11.27 4.26
N LYS A 66 1.34 10.59 5.31
CA LYS A 66 0.98 10.85 6.71
C LYS A 66 -0.51 10.69 7.06
N THR A 67 -1.33 10.14 6.17
CA THR A 67 -2.72 9.75 6.48
C THR A 67 -2.73 8.61 7.50
N ASP A 68 -3.60 8.71 8.49
CA ASP A 68 -3.83 7.64 9.47
C ASP A 68 -4.32 6.37 8.76
N VAL A 69 -3.59 5.27 8.97
CA VAL A 69 -3.85 3.97 8.34
C VAL A 69 -5.11 3.30 8.90
N TRP A 70 -5.63 3.75 10.05
CA TRP A 70 -6.87 3.24 10.65
C TRP A 70 -8.10 4.09 10.34
N LYS A 71 -7.94 5.25 9.72
CA LYS A 71 -9.10 6.03 9.29
C LYS A 71 -9.77 5.32 8.13
N SER A 72 -11.03 4.92 8.35
CA SER A 72 -11.94 4.50 7.29
C SER A 72 -11.95 5.57 6.20
N ILE A 73 -11.91 5.15 4.94
CA ILE A 73 -12.04 6.03 3.79
C ILE A 73 -13.37 6.79 3.96
N ASN A 74 -13.32 8.05 4.39
CA ASN A 74 -14.46 8.93 4.26
C ASN A 74 -14.64 9.13 2.75
N ILE A 75 -15.62 8.45 2.18
CA ILE A 75 -16.14 8.81 0.87
C ILE A 75 -16.76 10.18 1.09
N GLU A 76 -15.98 11.24 0.91
CA GLU A 76 -16.54 12.58 0.76
C GLU A 76 -17.38 12.54 -0.51
N THR A 77 -18.69 12.35 -0.33
CA THR A 77 -19.69 12.70 -1.31
C THR A 77 -19.54 14.20 -1.55
N HIS A 78 -18.77 14.57 -2.57
CA HIS A 78 -18.93 15.89 -3.16
C HIS A 78 -20.39 16.01 -3.60
N VAL A 79 -21.03 16.96 -2.92
CA VAL A 79 -22.39 17.52 -3.10
C VAL A 79 -22.97 17.41 -4.51
#